data_AF-A0A847EMH6-F1
#
_entry.id   AF-A0A847EMH6-F1
#
_cell.length_a   1.000
_cell.length_b   1.000
_cell.length_c   1.000
_cell.angle_alpha   90.00
_cell.angle_beta   90.00
_cell.angle_gamma   90.00
#
_symmetry.space_group_name_H-M   'P 1'
#
loop_
_entity.id
_entity.type
_entity.pdbx_description
1 polymer ?
#
loop_
_entity_poly.entity_id
_entity_poly.type
_entity_poly.pdbx_seq_one_letter_code
_entity_poly.pdbx_strand_id
1 'polypeptide(L)'
;LWPDKFTNVTNGVTPRRFVKMANPKLSELINDTIGAGWVTDLERLKELEPFAEDPEFRERFAEAKAWNKRRLTQVLRNRDGIDLPDGHLLDVMVKRLHEYKRQSLKLLHIVSLYEQVLSGKLTVDQVTPRTVVFGAKAAPGYKMAKDTIHLINKVAEVVNADPKLEGRLKVAFPANYNVTLAEKLIPAADLSEQISLAGMEASGTGNMKFALNGALTIGTDDGANVEIRELVGDKHFFLFGMSEPEVADLGAKGYTPASYYESNTQLKAALDLILSGHFSDGDKHLFDSVVYNLLHSDRFMALADFQSYVDAQARVEEKYADPDAWTRSAILNVARTGFFSSDRSMRDYIKRIWHTQPML
;
A
#
# COMPACT_ATOMS: atom_id res chain seq x y z
N LEU A 1 25.87 9.02 27.57
CA LEU A 1 24.91 8.07 26.98
C LEU A 1 25.23 6.66 27.49
N TRP A 2 24.24 5.79 27.70
CA TRP A 2 24.43 4.38 28.10
C TRP A 2 24.21 3.46 26.88
N PRO A 3 25.23 3.25 26.02
CA PRO A 3 25.04 2.57 24.74
C PRO A 3 24.49 1.14 24.91
N ASP A 4 24.92 0.42 25.93
CA ASP A 4 24.53 -0.98 26.16
C ASP A 4 23.05 -1.16 26.55
N LYS A 5 22.35 -0.08 26.90
CA LYS A 5 20.91 -0.11 27.17
C LYS A 5 20.06 -0.05 25.89
N PHE A 6 20.66 0.26 24.75
CA PHE A 6 19.95 0.38 23.47
C PHE A 6 20.15 -0.89 22.66
N THR A 7 19.05 -1.50 22.24
CA THR A 7 19.04 -2.63 21.32
C THR A 7 17.86 -2.49 20.36
N ASN A 8 17.86 -3.29 19.31
CA ASN A 8 16.77 -3.35 18.35
C ASN A 8 16.15 -4.75 18.37
N VAL A 9 14.82 -4.80 18.26
CA VAL A 9 14.08 -5.98 17.85
C VAL A 9 13.12 -5.55 16.75
N THR A 10 13.43 -5.88 15.50
CA THR A 10 12.48 -5.67 14.42
C THR A 10 11.17 -6.40 14.73
N ASN A 11 10.06 -5.69 14.53
CA ASN A 11 8.71 -6.25 14.61
C ASN A 11 8.51 -7.47 13.70
N GLY A 12 7.43 -8.20 13.97
CA GLY A 12 6.99 -9.32 13.14
C GLY A 12 5.50 -9.53 13.26
N VAL A 13 4.96 -10.39 12.40
CA VAL A 13 3.54 -10.76 12.35
C VAL A 13 3.38 -12.26 12.44
N THR A 14 2.28 -12.70 13.04
CA THR A 14 2.03 -14.13 13.21
C THR A 14 1.57 -14.75 11.87
N PRO A 15 2.32 -15.73 11.31
CA PRO A 15 1.92 -16.41 10.08
C PRO A 15 0.64 -17.24 10.24
N ARG A 16 0.29 -17.64 11.48
CA ARG A 16 -0.94 -18.41 11.75
C ARG A 16 -2.18 -17.63 11.34
N ARG A 17 -2.27 -16.36 11.74
CA ARG A 17 -3.42 -15.51 11.43
C ARG A 17 -3.33 -14.92 10.03
N PHE A 18 -2.19 -14.29 9.71
CA PHE A 18 -2.09 -13.44 8.52
C PHE A 18 -1.69 -14.19 7.25
N VAL A 19 -1.33 -15.47 7.32
CA VAL A 19 -1.10 -16.32 6.14
C VAL A 19 -1.99 -17.57 6.21
N LYS A 20 -1.78 -18.45 7.19
CA LYS A 20 -2.46 -19.75 7.28
C LYS A 20 -3.99 -19.64 7.29
N MET A 21 -4.51 -18.76 8.14
CA MET A 21 -5.96 -18.55 8.28
C MET A 21 -6.52 -17.56 7.26
N ALA A 22 -5.82 -16.43 7.03
CA ALA A 22 -6.27 -15.40 6.11
C ALA A 22 -6.29 -15.90 4.65
N ASN A 23 -5.26 -16.65 4.23
CA ASN A 23 -5.03 -17.05 2.85
C ASN A 23 -4.93 -18.59 2.71
N PRO A 24 -6.07 -19.30 2.83
CA PRO A 24 -6.08 -20.76 2.82
C PRO A 24 -5.59 -21.34 1.49
N LYS A 25 -5.85 -20.67 0.36
CA LYS A 25 -5.41 -21.14 -0.97
C LYS A 25 -3.91 -21.06 -1.17
N LEU A 26 -3.27 -19.95 -0.78
CA LEU A 26 -1.82 -19.89 -0.76
C LEU A 26 -1.23 -20.91 0.22
N SER A 27 -1.88 -21.10 1.37
CA SER A 27 -1.40 -22.03 2.40
C SER A 27 -1.48 -23.49 1.98
N GLU A 28 -2.47 -23.86 1.18
CA GLU A 28 -2.59 -25.17 0.51
C GLU A 28 -1.45 -25.34 -0.49
N LEU A 29 -1.24 -24.36 -1.37
CA LEU A 29 -0.15 -24.36 -2.33
C LEU A 29 1.23 -24.52 -1.66
N ILE A 30 1.52 -23.77 -0.60
CA ILE A 30 2.78 -23.88 0.14
C ILE A 30 2.92 -25.27 0.76
N ASN A 31 1.85 -25.81 1.37
CA ASN A 31 1.86 -27.15 1.97
C ASN A 31 2.17 -28.24 0.93
N ASP A 32 1.57 -28.15 -0.26
CA ASP A 32 1.79 -29.14 -1.33
C ASP A 32 3.21 -29.08 -1.89
N THR A 33 3.85 -27.92 -1.80
CA THR A 33 5.14 -27.65 -2.46
C THR A 33 6.33 -27.95 -1.55
N ILE A 34 6.29 -27.48 -0.29
CA ILE A 34 7.40 -27.61 0.66
C ILE A 34 7.01 -28.42 1.91
N GLY A 35 5.82 -29.03 1.91
CA GLY A 35 5.31 -29.80 3.04
C GLY A 35 4.78 -28.95 4.19
N ALA A 36 4.24 -29.62 5.20
CA ALA A 36 3.80 -28.98 6.43
C ALA A 36 4.99 -28.49 7.28
N GLY A 37 4.73 -27.55 8.21
CA GLY A 37 5.70 -27.09 9.21
C GLY A 37 6.17 -25.64 9.07
N TRP A 38 6.04 -25.03 7.89
CA TRP A 38 6.40 -23.62 7.66
C TRP A 38 5.63 -22.62 8.55
N VAL A 39 4.46 -23.00 9.07
CA VAL A 39 3.60 -22.13 9.89
C VAL A 39 4.27 -21.75 11.24
N THR A 40 5.14 -22.61 11.75
CA THR A 40 5.95 -22.38 12.97
C THR A 40 7.43 -22.13 12.68
N ASP A 41 7.82 -22.25 11.41
CA ASP A 41 9.16 -21.97 10.92
C ASP A 41 9.10 -21.25 9.57
N LEU A 42 8.79 -19.95 9.64
CA LEU A 42 8.46 -19.17 8.44
C LEU A 42 9.66 -18.92 7.52
N GLU A 43 10.89 -19.14 8.00
CA GLU A 43 12.11 -19.03 7.18
C GLU A 43 12.13 -20.11 6.09
N ARG A 44 11.41 -21.21 6.27
CA ARG A 44 11.19 -22.25 5.25
C ARG A 44 10.49 -21.75 3.99
N LEU A 45 9.81 -20.59 4.02
CA LEU A 45 9.26 -20.00 2.80
C LEU A 45 10.34 -19.77 1.73
N LYS A 46 11.61 -19.64 2.10
CA LYS A 46 12.73 -19.55 1.16
C LYS A 46 12.83 -20.76 0.22
N GLU A 47 12.37 -21.93 0.65
CA GLU A 47 12.29 -23.14 -0.18
C GLU A 47 11.40 -22.95 -1.42
N LEU A 48 10.55 -21.91 -1.46
CA LEU A 48 9.71 -21.56 -2.61
C LEU A 48 10.45 -20.80 -3.72
N GLU A 49 11.66 -20.26 -3.47
CA GLU A 49 12.37 -19.44 -4.46
C GLU A 49 12.54 -20.11 -5.84
N PRO A 50 12.93 -21.40 -5.95
CA PRO A 50 13.09 -22.05 -7.25
C PRO A 50 11.77 -22.17 -8.03
N PHE A 51 10.63 -22.26 -7.32
CA PHE A 51 9.31 -22.42 -7.92
C PHE A 51 8.79 -21.11 -8.53
N ALA A 52 9.44 -19.97 -8.28
CA ALA A 52 9.14 -18.74 -9.01
C ALA A 52 9.41 -18.88 -10.52
N GLU A 53 10.32 -19.79 -10.90
CA GLU A 53 10.65 -20.08 -12.30
C GLU A 53 9.74 -21.15 -12.93
N ASP A 54 8.96 -21.89 -12.12
CA ASP A 54 8.03 -22.91 -12.59
C ASP A 54 6.71 -22.29 -13.10
N PRO A 55 6.36 -22.43 -14.40
CA PRO A 55 5.11 -21.90 -14.95
C PRO A 55 3.86 -22.46 -14.26
N GLU A 56 3.83 -23.75 -13.92
CA GLU A 56 2.66 -24.38 -13.29
C GLU A 56 2.46 -23.82 -11.87
N PHE A 57 3.55 -23.64 -11.12
CA PHE A 57 3.48 -23.01 -9.81
C PHE A 57 3.02 -21.54 -9.89
N ARG A 58 3.49 -20.78 -10.90
CA ARG A 58 3.02 -19.39 -11.13
C ARG A 58 1.52 -19.35 -11.42
N GLU A 59 1.01 -20.24 -12.26
CA GLU A 59 -0.43 -20.32 -12.56
C GLU A 59 -1.26 -20.59 -11.29
N ARG A 60 -0.88 -21.61 -10.50
CA ARG A 60 -1.55 -21.93 -9.23
C ARG A 60 -1.48 -20.78 -8.21
N PHE A 61 -0.36 -20.05 -8.17
CA PHE A 61 -0.22 -18.88 -7.31
C PHE A 61 -1.14 -17.73 -7.74
N ALA A 62 -1.20 -17.45 -9.04
CA ALA A 62 -2.10 -16.45 -9.61
C ALA A 62 -3.58 -16.81 -9.37
N GLU A 63 -3.94 -18.10 -9.48
CA GLU A 63 -5.28 -18.58 -9.16
C GLU A 63 -5.63 -18.33 -7.68
N ALA A 64 -4.69 -18.59 -6.76
CA ALA A 64 -4.89 -18.29 -5.34
C ALA A 64 -5.13 -16.79 -5.09
N LYS A 65 -4.40 -15.90 -5.78
CA LYS A 65 -4.64 -14.44 -5.75
C LYS A 65 -6.02 -14.08 -6.28
N ALA A 66 -6.41 -14.61 -7.44
CA ALA A 66 -7.71 -14.36 -8.05
C ALA A 66 -8.87 -14.85 -7.15
N TRP A 67 -8.71 -16.01 -6.51
CA TRP A 67 -9.66 -16.52 -5.52
C TRP A 67 -9.82 -15.57 -4.32
N ASN A 68 -8.70 -15.03 -3.82
CA ASN A 68 -8.74 -14.06 -2.72
C ASN A 68 -9.46 -12.76 -3.13
N LYS A 69 -9.24 -12.26 -4.37
CA LYS A 69 -9.97 -11.10 -4.91
C LYS A 69 -11.48 -11.34 -4.97
N ARG A 70 -11.92 -12.48 -5.50
CA ARG A 70 -13.34 -12.86 -5.52
C ARG A 70 -13.93 -12.96 -4.12
N ARG A 71 -13.20 -13.57 -3.18
CA ARG A 71 -13.61 -13.66 -1.77
C ARG A 71 -13.74 -12.29 -1.10
N LEU A 72 -12.81 -11.36 -1.34
CA LEU A 72 -12.92 -10.00 -0.85
C LEU A 72 -14.15 -9.29 -1.43
N THR A 73 -14.36 -9.40 -2.74
CA THR A 73 -15.50 -8.80 -3.44
C THR A 73 -16.83 -9.25 -2.85
N GLN A 74 -16.99 -10.55 -2.60
CA GLN A 74 -18.20 -11.08 -1.96
C GLN A 74 -18.43 -10.50 -0.55
N VAL A 75 -17.36 -10.34 0.23
CA VAL A 75 -17.44 -9.75 1.57
C VAL A 75 -17.85 -8.27 1.51
N LEU A 76 -17.21 -7.50 0.63
CA LEU A 76 -17.50 -6.07 0.46
C LEU A 76 -18.90 -5.82 -0.12
N ARG A 77 -19.34 -6.65 -1.06
CA ARG A 77 -20.70 -6.58 -1.63
C ARG A 77 -21.75 -6.80 -0.54
N ASN A 78 -21.57 -7.81 0.32
CA ASN A 78 -22.52 -8.13 1.38
C ASN A 78 -22.52 -7.12 2.52
N ARG A 79 -21.36 -6.55 2.86
CA ARG A 79 -21.19 -5.69 4.03
C ARG A 79 -21.38 -4.21 3.73
N ASP A 80 -20.86 -3.77 2.59
CA ASP A 80 -20.73 -2.35 2.24
C ASP A 80 -21.48 -1.99 0.94
N GLY A 81 -22.07 -2.97 0.24
CA GLY A 81 -22.64 -2.75 -1.10
C GLY A 81 -21.58 -2.41 -2.17
N ILE A 82 -20.29 -2.63 -1.87
CA ILE A 82 -19.19 -2.32 -2.76
C ILE A 82 -18.87 -3.55 -3.61
N ASP A 83 -19.00 -3.40 -4.93
CA ASP A 83 -18.57 -4.41 -5.89
C ASP A 83 -17.19 -4.06 -6.46
N LEU A 84 -16.28 -5.03 -6.58
CA LEU A 84 -14.97 -4.80 -7.19
C LEU A 84 -14.93 -5.46 -8.57
N PRO A 85 -14.44 -4.78 -9.63
CA PRO A 85 -14.27 -5.39 -10.94
C PRO A 85 -13.25 -6.53 -10.91
N ASP A 86 -13.51 -7.56 -11.71
CA ASP A 86 -12.53 -8.61 -11.97
C ASP A 86 -11.38 -8.09 -12.85
N GLY A 87 -10.20 -8.71 -12.75
CA GLY A 87 -9.03 -8.39 -13.57
C GLY A 87 -8.27 -7.11 -13.20
N HIS A 88 -8.87 -6.22 -12.41
CA HIS A 88 -8.21 -5.00 -11.95
C HIS A 88 -6.97 -5.28 -11.07
N LEU A 89 -5.97 -4.40 -11.20
CA LEU A 89 -4.93 -4.21 -10.19
C LEU A 89 -5.61 -3.73 -8.90
N LEU A 90 -5.54 -4.55 -7.85
CA LEU A 90 -6.07 -4.21 -6.54
C LEU A 90 -4.98 -3.50 -5.72
N ASP A 91 -5.10 -2.19 -5.67
CA ASP A 91 -4.14 -1.25 -5.13
C ASP A 91 -4.58 -0.79 -3.75
N VAL A 92 -3.84 -1.18 -2.71
CA VAL A 92 -4.37 -1.21 -1.35
C VAL A 92 -3.60 -0.32 -0.40
N MET A 93 -4.33 0.60 0.23
CA MET A 93 -3.82 1.48 1.29
C MET A 93 -4.64 1.35 2.56
N VAL A 94 -4.29 0.39 3.41
CA VAL A 94 -4.96 0.15 4.70
C VAL A 94 -4.05 0.41 5.90
N LYS A 95 -4.36 1.46 6.65
CA LYS A 95 -3.64 1.91 7.85
C LYS A 95 -4.46 3.00 8.53
N ARG A 96 -4.08 3.37 9.75
CA ARG A 96 -4.69 4.54 10.43
C ARG A 96 -4.64 5.75 9.51
N LEU A 97 -5.66 6.61 9.57
CA LEU A 97 -5.61 7.84 8.82
C LEU A 97 -4.81 8.88 9.59
N HIS A 98 -3.72 9.34 9.00
CA HIS A 98 -2.82 10.32 9.59
C HIS A 98 -2.06 11.01 8.46
N GLU A 99 -1.84 12.31 8.56
CA GLU A 99 -1.16 13.10 7.52
C GLU A 99 0.22 12.50 7.11
N TYR A 100 1.05 12.02 8.05
CA TYR A 100 2.35 11.40 7.73
C TYR A 100 2.26 10.10 6.95
N LYS A 101 1.10 9.42 6.97
CA LYS A 101 0.85 8.19 6.19
C LYS A 101 0.43 8.51 4.75
N ARG A 102 0.20 9.78 4.44
CA ARG A 102 0.05 10.36 3.09
C ARG A 102 -1.04 9.72 2.24
N GLN A 103 -2.21 9.41 2.82
CA GLN A 103 -3.42 9.12 2.03
C GLN A 103 -3.76 10.26 1.05
N SER A 104 -3.36 11.51 1.38
CA SER A 104 -3.43 12.65 0.48
C SER A 104 -2.58 12.48 -0.78
N LEU A 105 -1.34 12.00 -0.68
CA LEU A 105 -0.48 11.70 -1.84
C LEU A 105 -1.13 10.64 -2.75
N LYS A 106 -1.66 9.56 -2.15
CA LYS A 106 -2.40 8.55 -2.91
C LYS A 106 -3.60 9.14 -3.63
N LEU A 107 -4.35 10.00 -2.95
CA LEU A 107 -5.51 10.67 -3.52
C LEU A 107 -5.12 11.60 -4.68
N LEU A 108 -4.03 12.38 -4.55
CA LEU A 108 -3.54 13.24 -5.63
C LEU A 108 -3.19 12.43 -6.89
N HIS A 109 -2.60 11.24 -6.73
CA HIS A 109 -2.36 10.35 -7.85
C HIS A 109 -3.67 9.95 -8.55
N ILE A 110 -4.69 9.51 -7.79
CA ILE A 110 -6.02 9.16 -8.34
C ILE A 110 -6.62 10.35 -9.11
N VAL A 111 -6.64 11.53 -8.50
CA VAL A 111 -7.21 12.73 -9.10
C VAL A 111 -6.42 13.13 -10.36
N SER A 112 -5.09 13.00 -10.36
CA SER A 112 -4.28 13.31 -11.55
C SER A 112 -4.48 12.33 -12.71
N LEU A 113 -4.71 11.04 -12.44
CA LEU A 113 -5.08 10.07 -13.47
C LEU A 113 -6.46 10.42 -14.05
N TYR A 114 -7.42 10.72 -13.18
CA TYR A 114 -8.77 11.12 -13.58
C TYR A 114 -8.77 12.42 -14.39
N GLU A 115 -8.02 13.45 -13.97
CA GLU A 115 -7.87 14.70 -14.70
C GLU A 115 -7.34 14.49 -16.10
N GLN A 116 -6.31 13.65 -16.27
CA GLN A 116 -5.71 13.39 -17.58
C GLN A 116 -6.69 12.73 -18.56
N VAL A 117 -7.58 11.86 -18.06
CA VAL A 117 -8.67 11.30 -18.87
C VAL A 117 -9.68 12.39 -19.23
N LEU A 118 -10.06 13.24 -18.28
CA LEU A 118 -11.02 14.33 -18.53
C LEU A 118 -10.51 15.36 -19.53
N SER A 119 -9.23 15.73 -19.47
CA SER A 119 -8.61 16.69 -20.38
C SER A 119 -8.17 16.09 -21.71
N GLY A 120 -8.27 14.77 -21.88
CA GLY A 120 -7.87 14.06 -23.09
C GLY A 120 -6.36 13.90 -23.27
N LYS A 121 -5.57 14.18 -22.22
CA LYS A 121 -4.13 13.87 -22.21
C LYS A 121 -3.87 12.37 -22.23
N LEU A 122 -4.78 11.60 -21.61
CA LEU A 122 -4.77 10.15 -21.59
C LEU A 122 -6.09 9.64 -22.18
N THR A 123 -6.00 8.70 -23.10
CA THR A 123 -7.17 7.94 -23.56
C THR A 123 -7.52 6.86 -22.55
N VAL A 124 -8.80 6.53 -22.41
CA VAL A 124 -9.26 5.58 -21.38
C VAL A 124 -8.63 4.19 -21.53
N ASP A 125 -8.32 3.75 -22.76
CA ASP A 125 -7.67 2.47 -23.04
C ASP A 125 -6.22 2.39 -22.54
N GLN A 126 -5.54 3.54 -22.41
CA GLN A 126 -4.21 3.65 -21.81
C GLN A 126 -4.24 3.58 -20.28
N VAL A 127 -5.41 3.71 -19.64
CA VAL A 127 -5.54 3.56 -18.18
C VAL A 127 -5.45 2.07 -17.83
N THR A 128 -4.45 1.68 -17.05
CA THR A 128 -4.39 0.34 -16.46
C THR A 128 -5.62 0.11 -15.57
N PRO A 129 -6.43 -0.94 -15.79
CA PRO A 129 -7.58 -1.23 -14.94
C PRO A 129 -7.16 -1.40 -13.48
N ARG A 130 -7.62 -0.50 -12.61
CA ARG A 130 -7.15 -0.36 -11.23
C ARG A 130 -8.32 -0.09 -10.29
N THR A 131 -8.33 -0.80 -9.16
CA THR A 131 -9.22 -0.49 -8.04
C THR A 131 -8.39 -0.14 -6.83
N VAL A 132 -8.45 1.13 -6.43
CA VAL A 132 -7.81 1.63 -5.22
C VAL A 132 -8.73 1.36 -4.02
N VAL A 133 -8.22 0.63 -3.02
CA VAL A 133 -8.95 0.31 -1.79
C VAL A 133 -8.28 0.99 -0.61
N PHE A 134 -8.98 1.97 -0.03
CA PHE A 134 -8.62 2.55 1.25
C PHE A 134 -9.22 1.75 2.41
N GLY A 135 -8.57 1.81 3.56
CA GLY A 135 -9.12 1.27 4.80
C GLY A 135 -8.49 1.92 6.01
N ALA A 136 -9.20 2.87 6.60
CA ALA A 136 -8.65 3.69 7.66
C ALA A 136 -9.70 4.13 8.68
N LYS A 137 -9.21 4.53 9.85
CA LYS A 137 -9.97 5.27 10.87
C LYS A 137 -9.17 6.50 11.26
N ALA A 138 -9.87 7.61 11.46
CA ALA A 138 -9.33 8.83 12.06
C ALA A 138 -9.64 8.86 13.56
N ALA A 139 -8.75 9.48 14.35
CA ALA A 139 -9.06 9.75 15.75
C ALA A 139 -10.22 10.79 15.84
N PRO A 140 -11.10 10.72 16.86
CA PRO A 140 -12.31 11.54 16.90
C PRO A 140 -12.08 13.06 16.79
N GLY A 141 -11.01 13.56 17.44
CA GLY A 141 -10.63 14.97 17.42
C GLY A 141 -9.71 15.39 16.28
N TYR A 142 -9.30 14.46 15.40
CA TYR A 142 -8.36 14.77 14.33
C TYR A 142 -9.10 15.28 13.09
N LYS A 143 -9.38 16.59 13.06
CA LYS A 143 -10.16 17.23 11.99
C LYS A 143 -9.55 17.01 10.60
N MET A 144 -8.26 17.31 10.39
CA MET A 144 -7.62 17.18 9.07
C MET A 144 -7.71 15.75 8.51
N ALA A 145 -7.57 14.74 9.38
CA ALA A 145 -7.78 13.35 8.99
C ALA A 145 -9.24 13.11 8.55
N LYS A 146 -10.23 13.58 9.32
CA LYS A 146 -11.64 13.44 8.93
C LYS A 146 -11.97 14.16 7.62
N ASP A 147 -11.43 15.37 7.42
CA ASP A 147 -11.60 16.12 6.17
C ASP A 147 -10.97 15.35 4.98
N THR A 148 -9.82 14.72 5.18
CA THR A 148 -9.17 13.87 4.16
C THR A 148 -10.03 12.62 3.84
N ILE A 149 -10.64 11.97 4.84
CA ILE A 149 -11.60 10.87 4.59
C ILE A 149 -12.79 11.37 3.77
N HIS A 150 -13.33 12.54 4.13
CA HIS A 150 -14.46 13.12 3.41
C HIS A 150 -14.11 13.38 1.95
N LEU A 151 -12.95 13.99 1.69
CA LEU A 151 -12.47 14.23 0.34
C LEU A 151 -12.27 12.93 -0.45
N ILE A 152 -11.66 11.90 0.14
CA ILE A 152 -11.49 10.60 -0.55
C ILE A 152 -12.85 10.01 -0.95
N ASN A 153 -13.84 10.04 -0.06
CA ASN A 153 -15.18 9.53 -0.38
C ASN A 153 -15.85 10.34 -1.49
N LYS A 154 -15.73 11.67 -1.47
CA LYS A 154 -16.28 12.54 -2.50
C LYS A 154 -15.61 12.36 -3.87
N VAL A 155 -14.29 12.19 -3.89
CA VAL A 155 -13.58 11.78 -5.11
C VAL A 155 -14.05 10.41 -5.59
N ALA A 156 -14.22 9.45 -4.67
CA ALA A 156 -14.70 8.11 -5.02
C ALA A 156 -16.11 8.12 -5.62
N GLU A 157 -17.03 8.92 -5.09
CA GLU A 157 -18.39 9.09 -5.63
C GLU A 157 -18.36 9.51 -7.09
N VAL A 158 -17.59 10.56 -7.41
CA VAL A 158 -17.49 11.09 -8.78
C VAL A 158 -16.75 10.13 -9.71
N VAL A 159 -15.57 9.65 -9.31
CA VAL A 159 -14.73 8.75 -10.13
C VAL A 159 -15.48 7.46 -10.46
N ASN A 160 -16.16 6.86 -9.47
CA ASN A 160 -16.86 5.60 -9.70
C ASN A 160 -18.11 5.73 -10.59
N ALA A 161 -18.67 6.93 -10.70
CA ALA A 161 -19.88 7.20 -11.47
C ALA A 161 -19.59 7.71 -12.89
N ASP A 162 -18.36 8.12 -13.19
CA ASP A 162 -18.03 8.76 -14.48
C ASP A 162 -17.91 7.71 -15.61
N PRO A 163 -18.83 7.74 -16.61
CA PRO A 163 -18.78 6.79 -17.72
C PRO A 163 -17.54 6.95 -18.61
N LYS A 164 -16.85 8.11 -18.58
CA LYS A 164 -15.62 8.34 -19.36
C LYS A 164 -14.47 7.42 -18.95
N LEU A 165 -14.54 6.85 -17.73
CA LEU A 165 -13.54 5.90 -17.25
C LEU A 165 -13.81 4.47 -17.70
N GLU A 166 -14.97 4.17 -18.27
CA GLU A 166 -15.38 2.83 -18.70
C GLU A 166 -15.14 1.76 -17.63
N GLY A 167 -15.28 2.15 -16.35
CA GLY A 167 -15.04 1.29 -15.20
C GLY A 167 -13.58 0.96 -14.90
N ARG A 168 -12.59 1.49 -15.64
CA ARG A 168 -11.16 1.17 -15.47
C ARG A 168 -10.52 1.72 -14.21
N LEU A 169 -11.02 2.83 -13.68
CA LEU A 169 -10.55 3.37 -12.40
C LEU A 169 -11.70 3.34 -11.40
N LYS A 170 -11.48 2.66 -10.26
CA LYS A 170 -12.44 2.59 -9.16
C LYS A 170 -11.78 2.90 -7.83
N VAL A 171 -12.49 3.57 -6.93
CA VAL A 171 -12.06 3.85 -5.57
C VAL A 171 -13.06 3.25 -4.58
N ALA A 172 -12.57 2.42 -3.67
CA ALA A 172 -13.37 1.81 -2.60
C ALA A 172 -12.85 2.24 -1.23
N PHE A 173 -13.75 2.64 -0.34
CA PHE A 173 -13.44 2.94 1.05
C PHE A 173 -14.38 2.15 1.99
N PRO A 174 -14.18 0.83 2.14
CA PRO A 174 -14.94 0.03 3.10
C PRO A 174 -14.92 0.62 4.51
N ALA A 175 -16.10 0.69 5.13
CA ALA A 175 -16.23 1.28 6.45
C ALA A 175 -15.57 0.40 7.52
N ASN A 176 -15.18 1.03 8.63
CA ASN A 176 -14.76 0.34 9.85
C ASN A 176 -13.65 -0.70 9.64
N TYR A 177 -12.55 -0.30 8.99
CA TYR A 177 -11.38 -1.19 8.83
C TYR A 177 -10.93 -1.77 10.19
N ASN A 178 -10.79 -3.09 10.23
CA ASN A 178 -10.44 -3.86 11.41
C ASN A 178 -9.72 -5.16 11.00
N VAL A 179 -9.37 -6.00 11.99
CA VAL A 179 -8.64 -7.25 11.73
C VAL A 179 -9.45 -8.22 10.86
N THR A 180 -10.75 -8.34 11.09
CA THR A 180 -11.63 -9.22 10.32
C THR A 180 -11.64 -8.87 8.83
N LEU A 181 -11.73 -7.57 8.49
CA LEU A 181 -11.64 -7.14 7.10
C LEU A 181 -10.22 -7.33 6.55
N ALA A 182 -9.19 -7.03 7.36
CA ALA A 182 -7.79 -7.21 6.96
C ALA A 182 -7.47 -8.66 6.56
N GLU A 183 -8.03 -9.66 7.23
CA GLU A 183 -7.88 -11.08 6.90
C GLU A 183 -8.49 -11.48 5.54
N LYS A 184 -9.31 -10.63 4.93
CA LYS A 184 -9.88 -10.83 3.58
C LYS A 184 -9.18 -9.95 2.55
N LEU A 185 -8.88 -8.72 2.95
CA LEU A 185 -8.32 -7.69 2.08
C LEU A 185 -6.83 -7.88 1.81
N ILE A 186 -6.02 -8.23 2.81
CA ILE A 186 -4.57 -8.41 2.65
C ILE A 186 -4.24 -9.51 1.63
N PRO A 187 -4.84 -10.71 1.69
CA PRO A 187 -4.60 -11.76 0.70
C PRO A 187 -4.96 -11.39 -0.74
N ALA A 188 -5.90 -10.47 -0.92
CA ALA A 188 -6.42 -10.07 -2.23
C ALA A 188 -5.60 -8.98 -2.92
N ALA A 189 -4.80 -8.21 -2.16
CA ALA A 189 -4.04 -7.08 -2.69
C ALA A 189 -2.96 -7.52 -3.68
N ASP A 190 -2.82 -6.78 -4.77
CA ASP A 190 -1.67 -6.91 -5.67
C ASP A 190 -0.59 -5.90 -5.31
N LEU A 191 -0.99 -4.66 -5.03
CA LEU A 191 -0.08 -3.57 -4.67
C LEU A 191 -0.37 -3.11 -3.24
N SER A 192 0.70 -2.92 -2.47
CA SER A 192 0.68 -2.49 -1.07
C SER A 192 1.31 -1.10 -0.94
N GLU A 193 0.48 -0.12 -0.60
CA GLU A 193 0.86 1.30 -0.47
C GLU A 193 1.53 1.58 0.89
N GLN A 194 2.86 1.71 0.88
CA GLN A 194 3.70 1.94 2.06
C GLN A 194 4.41 3.30 1.96
N ILE A 195 3.61 4.32 1.71
CA ILE A 195 4.04 5.65 1.28
C ILE A 195 4.18 6.67 2.41
N SER A 196 4.54 6.28 3.64
CA SER A 196 4.81 7.27 4.71
C SER A 196 6.01 8.16 4.31
N LEU A 197 6.11 9.40 4.80
CA LEU A 197 7.32 10.20 4.55
C LEU A 197 8.54 9.53 5.22
N ALA A 198 9.68 9.47 4.54
CA ALA A 198 10.89 8.87 5.09
C ALA A 198 11.27 9.50 6.46
N GLY A 199 11.62 8.64 7.42
CA GLY A 199 11.91 9.02 8.81
C GLY A 199 10.69 9.10 9.73
N MET A 200 9.46 8.83 9.26
CA MET A 200 8.24 8.97 10.07
C MET A 200 7.63 7.64 10.52
N GLU A 201 7.81 6.55 9.78
CA GLU A 201 7.36 5.22 10.16
C GLU A 201 8.49 4.43 10.83
N ALA A 202 8.38 4.20 12.14
CA ALA A 202 9.40 3.45 12.87
C ALA A 202 9.57 1.98 12.39
N SER A 203 8.52 1.39 11.81
CA SER A 203 8.55 0.01 11.30
C SER A 203 7.40 -0.24 10.34
N GLY A 204 6.17 -0.36 10.86
CA GLY A 204 5.02 -0.84 10.09
C GLY A 204 4.96 -2.36 10.06
N THR A 205 3.77 -2.92 10.31
CA THR A 205 3.51 -4.37 10.24
C THR A 205 2.45 -4.73 9.20
N GLY A 206 1.85 -3.72 8.55
CA GLY A 206 0.94 -3.94 7.41
C GLY A 206 1.71 -4.42 6.18
N ASN A 207 2.81 -3.74 5.86
CA ASN A 207 3.76 -4.09 4.80
C ASN A 207 4.23 -5.56 4.88
N MET A 208 4.60 -6.05 6.07
CA MET A 208 5.00 -7.44 6.29
C MET A 208 3.88 -8.42 5.89
N LYS A 209 2.62 -8.13 6.28
CA LYS A 209 1.48 -9.00 5.95
C LYS A 209 1.20 -9.01 4.46
N PHE A 210 1.33 -7.87 3.79
CA PHE A 210 1.14 -7.76 2.35
C PHE A 210 2.20 -8.54 1.58
N ALA A 211 3.48 -8.38 1.92
CA ALA A 211 4.56 -9.10 1.27
C ALA A 211 4.44 -10.62 1.46
N LEU A 212 4.11 -11.08 2.68
CA LEU A 212 3.82 -12.50 2.98
C LEU A 212 2.60 -13.07 2.24
N ASN A 213 1.76 -12.22 1.65
CA ASN A 213 0.59 -12.60 0.86
C ASN A 213 0.76 -12.31 -0.65
N GLY A 214 1.97 -12.01 -1.09
CA GLY A 214 2.27 -11.80 -2.51
C GLY A 214 1.77 -10.49 -3.09
N ALA A 215 1.57 -9.46 -2.25
CA ALA A 215 1.41 -8.10 -2.75
C ALA A 215 2.80 -7.46 -2.91
N LEU A 216 3.07 -6.84 -4.06
CA LEU A 216 4.27 -6.05 -4.27
C LEU A 216 4.14 -4.72 -3.53
N THR A 217 5.26 -4.20 -3.04
CA THR A 217 5.26 -2.95 -2.28
C THR A 217 5.69 -1.79 -3.15
N ILE A 218 4.90 -0.71 -3.14
CA ILE A 218 5.35 0.62 -3.50
C ILE A 218 5.50 1.43 -2.22
N GLY A 219 6.68 2.04 -2.02
CA GLY A 219 6.99 2.65 -0.73
C GLY A 219 8.24 3.49 -0.76
N THR A 220 8.36 4.31 0.29
CA THR A 220 9.58 5.04 0.63
C THR A 220 10.58 4.15 1.35
N ASP A 221 11.85 4.59 1.39
CA ASP A 221 12.92 3.95 2.16
C ASP A 221 12.77 4.30 3.66
N ASP A 222 11.73 3.73 4.30
CA ASP A 222 11.33 4.06 5.66
C ASP A 222 10.88 2.83 6.45
N GLY A 223 11.15 2.82 7.76
CA GLY A 223 10.78 1.73 8.65
C GLY A 223 11.15 0.33 8.13
N ALA A 224 10.21 -0.60 8.18
CA ALA A 224 10.41 -1.97 7.72
C ALA A 224 10.35 -2.11 6.18
N ASN A 225 10.10 -1.04 5.43
CA ASN A 225 10.24 -1.10 3.96
C ASN A 225 11.70 -1.32 3.56
N VAL A 226 12.65 -0.72 4.29
CA VAL A 226 14.09 -0.91 4.07
C VAL A 226 14.43 -2.39 4.15
N GLU A 227 14.04 -3.04 5.26
CA GLU A 227 14.29 -4.47 5.47
C GLU A 227 13.55 -5.35 4.44
N ILE A 228 12.30 -5.00 4.07
CA ILE A 228 11.58 -5.72 3.01
C ILE A 228 12.37 -5.61 1.70
N ARG A 229 12.79 -4.41 1.30
CA ARG A 229 13.54 -4.16 0.06
C ARG A 229 14.85 -4.91 0.03
N GLU A 230 15.61 -4.91 1.11
CA GLU A 230 16.85 -5.68 1.26
C GLU A 230 16.62 -7.18 1.09
N LEU A 231 15.56 -7.72 1.70
CA LEU A 231 15.24 -9.15 1.64
C LEU A 231 14.73 -9.58 0.26
N VAL A 232 13.80 -8.82 -0.34
CA VAL A 232 13.16 -9.21 -1.61
C VAL A 232 14.01 -8.84 -2.81
N GLY A 233 14.84 -7.80 -2.70
CA GLY A 233 15.68 -7.21 -3.74
C GLY A 233 14.97 -6.11 -4.53
N ASP A 234 15.72 -5.10 -4.98
CA ASP A 234 15.19 -3.88 -5.64
C ASP A 234 14.31 -4.17 -6.87
N LYS A 235 14.54 -5.28 -7.59
CA LYS A 235 13.72 -5.69 -8.74
C LYS A 235 12.28 -6.07 -8.36
N HIS A 236 12.02 -6.30 -7.08
CA HIS A 236 10.76 -6.82 -6.53
C HIS A 236 10.09 -5.83 -5.56
N PHE A 237 10.57 -4.59 -5.52
CA PHE A 237 10.07 -3.49 -4.70
C PHE A 237 10.06 -2.19 -5.52
N PHE A 238 9.00 -1.39 -5.44
CA PHE A 238 8.90 -0.11 -6.13
C PHE A 238 9.26 1.05 -5.20
N LEU A 239 10.56 1.35 -5.11
CA LEU A 239 11.08 2.44 -4.29
C LEU A 239 10.84 3.79 -4.97
N PHE A 240 10.42 4.78 -4.19
CA PHE A 240 10.31 6.17 -4.63
C PHE A 240 10.48 7.15 -3.47
N GLY A 241 10.51 8.43 -3.80
CA GLY A 241 10.54 9.53 -2.84
C GLY A 241 11.92 9.83 -2.30
N MET A 242 11.98 10.89 -1.50
CA MET A 242 13.18 11.32 -0.81
C MET A 242 13.59 10.33 0.29
N SER A 243 14.90 10.19 0.49
CA SER A 243 15.49 9.56 1.67
C SER A 243 15.35 10.45 2.92
N GLU A 244 15.49 9.88 4.12
CA GLU A 244 15.44 10.64 5.38
C GLU A 244 16.41 11.86 5.39
N PRO A 245 17.69 11.74 4.96
CA PRO A 245 18.58 12.89 4.87
C PRO A 245 18.10 13.98 3.90
N GLU A 246 17.52 13.61 2.76
CA GLU A 246 16.97 14.55 1.78
C GLU A 246 15.73 15.27 2.31
N VAL A 247 14.87 14.58 3.06
CA VAL A 247 13.74 15.17 3.79
C VAL A 247 14.24 16.21 4.79
N ALA A 248 15.24 15.88 5.59
CA ALA A 248 15.81 16.80 6.57
C ALA A 248 16.45 18.03 5.91
N ASP A 249 17.20 17.83 4.83
CA ASP A 249 17.85 18.90 4.06
C ASP A 249 16.82 19.83 3.39
N LEU A 250 15.78 19.28 2.76
CA LEU A 250 14.69 20.08 2.16
C LEU A 250 13.95 20.90 3.23
N GLY A 251 13.69 20.31 4.39
CA GLY A 251 13.12 21.01 5.53
C GLY A 251 14.01 22.17 6.00
N ALA A 252 15.32 21.92 6.16
CA ALA A 252 16.29 22.92 6.60
C ALA A 252 16.48 24.08 5.60
N LYS A 253 16.33 23.82 4.30
CA LYS A 253 16.39 24.83 3.24
C LYS A 253 15.14 25.72 3.15
N GLY A 254 14.10 25.44 3.92
CA GLY A 254 12.85 26.19 3.88
C GLY A 254 11.91 25.67 2.78
N TYR A 255 11.49 24.41 2.90
CA TYR A 255 10.49 23.79 2.03
C TYR A 255 9.30 24.72 1.76
N THR A 256 9.03 25.00 0.49
CA THR A 256 7.93 25.85 0.03
C THR A 256 6.98 25.01 -0.84
N PRO A 257 5.89 24.44 -0.28
CA PRO A 257 5.04 23.49 -1.00
C PRO A 257 4.42 24.08 -2.28
N ALA A 258 4.04 25.35 -2.24
CA ALA A 258 3.46 26.07 -3.38
C ALA A 258 4.36 26.07 -4.62
N SER A 259 5.69 25.99 -4.49
CA SER A 259 6.58 25.95 -5.66
C SER A 259 6.44 24.65 -6.46
N TYR A 260 6.12 23.54 -5.80
CA TYR A 260 5.85 22.25 -6.45
C TYR A 260 4.51 22.29 -7.18
N TYR A 261 3.50 22.93 -6.59
CA TYR A 261 2.22 23.19 -7.27
C TYR A 261 2.39 24.06 -8.52
N GLU A 262 3.21 25.11 -8.48
CA GLU A 262 3.38 25.99 -9.66
C GLU A 262 4.27 25.37 -10.76
N SER A 263 5.25 24.54 -10.38
CA SER A 263 6.20 23.96 -11.34
C SER A 263 5.74 22.63 -11.95
N ASN A 264 4.88 21.88 -11.28
CA ASN A 264 4.39 20.60 -11.76
C ASN A 264 2.95 20.73 -12.32
N THR A 265 2.83 20.70 -13.65
CA THR A 265 1.53 20.90 -14.34
C THR A 265 0.51 19.81 -14.05
N GLN A 266 0.95 18.55 -13.84
CA GLN A 266 0.05 17.44 -13.49
C GLN A 266 -0.47 17.60 -12.06
N LEU A 267 0.40 17.95 -11.12
CA LEU A 267 0.01 18.23 -9.74
C LEU A 267 -0.94 19.43 -9.66
N LYS A 268 -0.60 20.51 -10.39
CA LYS A 268 -1.41 21.72 -10.47
C LYS A 268 -2.83 21.40 -10.91
N ALA A 269 -2.97 20.68 -12.02
CA ALA A 269 -4.26 20.31 -12.58
C ALA A 269 -5.10 19.45 -11.61
N ALA A 270 -4.47 18.53 -10.88
CA ALA A 270 -5.15 17.72 -9.89
C ALA A 270 -5.68 18.55 -8.70
N LEU A 271 -4.86 19.47 -8.17
CA LEU A 271 -5.27 20.37 -7.08
C LEU A 271 -6.33 21.39 -7.54
N ASP A 272 -6.19 21.94 -8.74
CA ASP A 272 -7.18 22.85 -9.33
C ASP A 272 -8.53 22.15 -9.55
N LEU A 273 -8.51 20.88 -9.96
CA LEU A 273 -9.73 20.08 -10.09
C LEU A 273 -10.42 19.90 -8.73
N ILE A 274 -9.67 19.68 -7.65
CA ILE A 274 -10.24 19.61 -6.29
C ILE A 274 -10.87 20.95 -5.88
N LEU A 275 -10.17 22.07 -6.12
CA LEU A 275 -10.64 23.42 -5.79
C LEU A 275 -11.78 23.93 -6.68
N SER A 276 -12.00 23.31 -7.85
CA SER A 276 -13.01 23.76 -8.80
C SER A 276 -14.45 23.55 -8.35
N GLY A 277 -14.66 22.73 -7.30
CA GLY A 277 -15.98 22.27 -6.87
C GLY A 277 -16.43 20.96 -7.54
N HIS A 278 -15.60 20.35 -8.39
CA HIS A 278 -15.93 19.14 -9.16
C HIS A 278 -16.30 17.93 -8.29
N PHE A 279 -15.68 17.80 -7.11
CA PHE A 279 -15.95 16.72 -6.16
C PHE A 279 -16.91 17.12 -5.04
N SER A 280 -17.57 18.28 -5.13
CA SER A 280 -18.32 18.87 -4.02
C SER A 280 -19.60 19.55 -4.49
N ASP A 281 -20.21 19.03 -5.56
CA ASP A 281 -21.48 19.53 -6.12
C ASP A 281 -21.45 21.05 -6.40
N GLY A 282 -20.28 21.57 -6.78
CA GLY A 282 -20.05 22.99 -7.07
C GLY A 282 -19.55 23.84 -5.89
N ASP A 283 -19.50 23.31 -4.67
CA ASP A 283 -18.93 24.03 -3.52
C ASP A 283 -17.40 24.07 -3.61
N LYS A 284 -16.86 25.22 -4.02
CA LYS A 284 -15.42 25.45 -4.20
C LYS A 284 -14.63 25.55 -2.89
N HIS A 285 -15.30 25.65 -1.75
CA HIS A 285 -14.67 25.90 -0.45
C HIS A 285 -14.68 24.69 0.48
N LEU A 286 -15.43 23.63 0.14
CA LEU A 286 -15.61 22.45 1.00
C LEU A 286 -14.27 21.80 1.42
N PHE A 287 -13.27 21.84 0.54
CA PHE A 287 -11.98 21.19 0.74
C PHE A 287 -10.80 22.16 0.91
N ASP A 288 -11.09 23.45 1.13
CA ASP A 288 -10.07 24.48 1.36
C ASP A 288 -9.13 24.09 2.49
N SER A 289 -9.61 23.47 3.57
CA SER A 289 -8.73 23.07 4.69
C SER A 289 -7.63 22.11 4.25
N VAL A 290 -7.96 21.10 3.44
CA VAL A 290 -7.02 20.07 2.97
C VAL A 290 -6.07 20.67 1.95
N VAL A 291 -6.59 21.38 0.96
CA VAL A 291 -5.75 21.96 -0.12
C VAL A 291 -4.87 23.09 0.41
N TYR A 292 -5.39 23.96 1.28
CA TYR A 292 -4.62 25.01 1.93
C TYR A 292 -3.47 24.42 2.74
N ASN A 293 -3.71 23.34 3.50
CA ASN A 293 -2.65 22.64 4.21
C ASN A 293 -1.56 22.15 3.26
N LEU A 294 -1.93 21.50 2.14
CA LEU A 294 -0.97 21.03 1.13
C LEU A 294 -0.18 22.16 0.46
N LEU A 295 -0.78 23.33 0.23
CA LEU A 295 -0.10 24.43 -0.46
C LEU A 295 0.79 25.27 0.46
N HIS A 296 0.49 25.33 1.76
CA HIS A 296 1.15 26.25 2.70
C HIS A 296 1.98 25.57 3.77
N SER A 297 1.58 24.38 4.24
CA SER A 297 2.29 23.67 5.31
C SER A 297 2.94 22.40 4.82
N ASP A 298 2.16 21.51 4.17
CA ASP A 298 2.53 20.17 3.71
C ASP A 298 3.64 19.54 4.55
N ARG A 299 3.38 19.44 5.86
CA ARG A 299 4.39 19.03 6.84
C ARG A 299 5.05 17.69 6.48
N PHE A 300 4.34 16.86 5.73
CA PHE A 300 4.78 15.53 5.33
C PHE A 300 5.16 15.43 3.85
N MET A 301 5.43 16.58 3.21
CA MET A 301 6.06 16.70 1.90
C MET A 301 5.39 15.82 0.82
N ALA A 302 4.05 15.77 0.84
CA ALA A 302 3.29 15.05 -0.17
C ALA A 302 3.49 15.65 -1.55
N LEU A 303 3.60 16.99 -1.67
CA LEU A 303 3.80 17.64 -2.96
C LEU A 303 5.22 17.43 -3.49
N ALA A 304 6.22 17.38 -2.62
CA ALA A 304 7.61 17.13 -3.01
C ALA A 304 7.82 15.73 -3.60
N ASP A 305 7.20 14.71 -3.00
CA ASP A 305 7.28 13.32 -3.47
C ASP A 305 6.27 12.99 -4.59
N PHE A 306 5.42 13.93 -5.00
CA PHE A 306 4.35 13.65 -5.96
C PHE A 306 4.87 13.10 -7.29
N GLN A 307 5.86 13.75 -7.90
CA GLN A 307 6.36 13.33 -9.21
C GLN A 307 7.03 11.95 -9.13
N SER A 308 7.93 11.75 -8.16
CA SER A 308 8.62 10.47 -8.01
C SER A 308 7.64 9.32 -7.69
N TYR A 309 6.54 9.61 -7.00
CA TYR A 309 5.46 8.66 -6.78
C TYR A 309 4.71 8.30 -8.07
N VAL A 310 4.36 9.29 -8.90
CA VAL A 310 3.74 9.07 -10.22
C VAL A 310 4.66 8.23 -11.10
N ASP A 311 5.95 8.54 -11.15
CA ASP A 311 6.94 7.79 -11.94
C ASP A 311 7.06 6.33 -11.45
N ALA A 312 6.98 6.11 -10.14
CA ALA A 312 6.98 4.77 -9.57
C ALA A 312 5.68 4.00 -9.88
N GLN A 313 4.53 4.68 -9.89
CA GLN A 313 3.26 4.08 -10.32
C GLN A 313 3.28 3.69 -11.80
N ALA A 314 3.94 4.46 -12.67
CA ALA A 314 4.13 4.06 -14.07
C ALA A 314 4.93 2.75 -14.20
N ARG A 315 5.99 2.57 -13.39
CA ARG A 315 6.74 1.29 -13.32
C ARG A 315 5.91 0.14 -12.77
N VAL A 316 4.98 0.41 -11.84
CA VAL A 316 4.01 -0.59 -11.37
C VAL A 316 3.14 -1.06 -12.53
N GLU A 317 2.61 -0.14 -13.33
CA GLU A 317 1.74 -0.45 -14.46
C GLU A 317 2.47 -1.22 -15.55
N GLU A 318 3.68 -0.79 -15.91
CA GLU A 318 4.54 -1.51 -16.86
C GLU A 318 4.77 -2.97 -16.41
N LYS A 319 5.06 -3.18 -15.13
CA LYS A 319 5.27 -4.54 -14.60
C LYS A 319 3.97 -5.34 -14.51
N TYR A 320 2.85 -4.72 -14.17
CA TYR A 320 1.56 -5.40 -14.07
C TYR A 320 1.03 -5.84 -15.44
N ALA A 321 1.43 -5.16 -16.52
CA ALA A 321 1.14 -5.55 -17.90
C ALA A 321 1.83 -6.87 -18.31
N ASP A 322 2.81 -7.36 -17.56
CA ASP A 322 3.43 -8.68 -17.69
C ASP A 322 3.02 -9.58 -16.49
N PRO A 323 1.94 -10.38 -16.61
CA PRO A 323 1.44 -11.21 -15.52
C PRO A 323 2.45 -12.23 -15.00
N ASP A 324 3.33 -12.76 -15.86
CA ASP A 324 4.34 -13.74 -15.47
C ASP A 324 5.43 -13.07 -14.63
N ALA A 325 5.95 -11.92 -15.08
CA ALA A 325 6.94 -11.16 -14.33
C ALA A 325 6.38 -10.62 -12.99
N TRP A 326 5.11 -10.20 -12.98
CA TRP A 326 4.42 -9.79 -11.76
C TRP A 326 4.29 -10.94 -10.76
N THR A 327 3.79 -12.08 -11.22
CA THR A 327 3.56 -13.28 -10.38
C THR A 327 4.89 -13.82 -9.85
N ARG A 328 5.93 -13.88 -10.69
CA ARG A 328 7.29 -14.25 -10.27
C ARG A 328 7.79 -13.34 -9.14
N SER A 329 7.62 -12.02 -9.26
CA SER A 329 7.97 -11.08 -8.19
C SER A 329 7.17 -11.30 -6.90
N ALA A 330 5.87 -11.61 -7.02
CA ALA A 330 5.00 -11.84 -5.88
C ALA A 330 5.41 -13.10 -5.10
N ILE A 331 5.76 -14.17 -5.80
CA ILE A 331 6.29 -15.41 -5.21
C ILE A 331 7.59 -15.12 -4.47
N LEU A 332 8.52 -14.38 -5.08
CA LEU A 332 9.80 -14.03 -4.44
C LEU A 332 9.61 -13.13 -3.21
N ASN A 333 8.59 -12.27 -3.19
CA ASN A 333 8.21 -11.53 -1.97
C ASN A 333 7.79 -12.51 -0.87
N VAL A 334 6.90 -13.47 -1.15
CA VAL A 334 6.47 -14.48 -0.16
C VAL A 334 7.67 -15.31 0.32
N ALA A 335 8.50 -15.79 -0.61
CA ALA A 335 9.62 -16.68 -0.31
C ALA A 335 10.69 -16.01 0.57
N ARG A 336 10.95 -14.71 0.35
CA ARG A 336 12.05 -13.98 1.00
C ARG A 336 11.67 -13.26 2.29
N THR A 337 10.39 -13.24 2.65
CA THR A 337 9.89 -12.45 3.80
C THR A 337 9.61 -13.25 5.07
N GLY A 338 10.10 -14.49 5.15
CA GLY A 338 9.99 -15.33 6.35
C GLY A 338 10.58 -14.72 7.62
N PHE A 339 11.59 -13.84 7.48
CA PHE A 339 12.21 -13.06 8.55
C PHE A 339 11.20 -12.25 9.41
N PHE A 340 10.07 -11.86 8.82
CA PHE A 340 9.03 -11.06 9.48
C PHE A 340 8.06 -11.89 10.32
N SER A 341 8.35 -13.17 10.59
CA SER A 341 7.61 -13.91 11.60
C SER A 341 7.77 -13.26 12.98
N SER A 342 6.66 -13.06 13.69
CA SER A 342 6.69 -12.62 15.09
C SER A 342 7.44 -13.60 16.01
N ASP A 343 7.57 -14.87 15.61
CA ASP A 343 8.32 -15.86 16.39
C ASP A 343 9.81 -15.49 16.44
N ARG A 344 10.36 -14.97 15.33
CA ARG A 344 11.73 -14.46 15.28
C ARG A 344 11.89 -13.26 16.21
N SER A 345 10.96 -12.30 16.17
CA SER A 345 10.97 -11.17 17.11
C SER A 345 10.92 -11.63 18.57
N MET A 346 10.09 -12.63 18.90
CA MET A 346 10.05 -13.20 20.25
C MET A 346 11.37 -13.85 20.66
N ARG A 347 12.01 -14.60 19.76
CA ARG A 347 13.37 -15.15 20.00
C ARG A 347 14.39 -14.05 20.27
N ASP A 348 14.33 -12.94 19.52
CA ASP A 348 15.19 -11.78 19.74
C ASP A 348 14.94 -11.12 21.11
N TYR A 349 13.67 -10.90 21.50
CA TYR A 349 13.31 -10.38 22.82
C TYR A 349 13.83 -11.30 23.95
N ILE A 350 13.61 -12.60 23.82
CA ILE A 350 14.09 -13.60 24.80
C ILE A 350 15.62 -13.53 24.92
N LYS A 351 16.33 -13.51 23.80
CA LYS A 351 17.80 -13.51 23.80
C LYS A 351 18.42 -12.22 24.33
N ARG A 352 17.84 -11.06 23.97
CA ARG A 352 18.47 -9.74 24.16
C ARG A 352 17.97 -8.98 25.38
N ILE A 353 16.76 -9.27 25.86
CA ILE A 353 16.08 -8.45 26.88
C ILE A 353 15.53 -9.30 28.03
N TRP A 354 14.70 -10.30 27.75
CA TRP A 354 13.96 -11.01 28.81
C TRP A 354 14.76 -12.11 29.47
N HIS A 355 15.66 -12.77 28.73
CA HIS A 355 16.50 -13.87 29.20
C HIS A 355 15.71 -15.02 29.86
N THR A 356 14.48 -15.25 29.40
CA THR A 356 13.62 -16.33 29.88
C THR A 356 13.88 -17.62 29.11
N GLN A 357 13.70 -18.77 29.76
CA GLN A 357 13.75 -20.06 29.08
C GLN A 357 12.33 -20.47 28.62
N PRO A 358 12.19 -21.14 27.46
CA PRO A 358 10.93 -21.78 27.09
C PRO A 358 10.52 -22.77 28.18
N MET A 359 9.32 -22.60 28.74
CA MET A 359 8.71 -23.62 29.59
C MET A 359 7.89 -24.52 28.66
N LEU A 360 8.39 -25.73 28.42
CA LEU A 360 7.73 -26.76 27.60
C LEU A 360 6.66 -27.50 28.39
#